data_AF-A0A5E5QQ22-F1
#
_entry.id   AF-A0A5E5QQ22-F1
#
_cell.length_a   1.000
_cell.length_b   1.000
_cell.length_c   1.000
_cell.angle_alpha   90.00
_cell.angle_beta   90.00
_cell.angle_gamma   90.00
#
_symmetry.space_group_name_H-M   'P 1'
#
loop_
_entity.id
_entity.type
_entity.pdbx_description
1 polymer ?
#
loop_
_entity_poly.entity_id
_entity_poly.type
_entity_poly.pdbx_seq_one_letter_code
_entity_poly.pdbx_strand_id
1 'polypeptide(L)'
;MKTKIITILPLIVILSACSTTGDLNKVVIEDRGTSEVDAIAYEQESFGWKDGEQVANIDAMPQEERESVVAALKANGGKFVLYFDYDTADISPAAHQEIIKHIAFMQNNPKIRLRLEGHADERGTREYNLALGENRALSVKQLLGFDNRIEVVSYGEEKLQSREHAKNRRVEFIYK
;
A
#
# COMPACT_ATOMS: atom_id res chain seq x y z
N MET A 1 -5.90 -65.72 -36.24
CA MET A 1 -4.54 -65.18 -36.48
C MET A 1 -4.56 -63.67 -36.30
N LYS A 2 -3.46 -63.12 -35.79
CA LYS A 2 -3.36 -61.91 -34.96
C LYS A 2 -3.28 -60.59 -35.76
N THR A 3 -3.82 -59.49 -35.17
CA THR A 3 -3.42 -58.05 -35.30
C THR A 3 -3.71 -57.33 -36.64
N LYS A 4 -3.99 -56.02 -36.73
CA LYS A 4 -3.51 -54.84 -35.97
C LYS A 4 -4.59 -53.73 -35.97
N ILE A 5 -4.92 -53.17 -34.80
CA ILE A 5 -5.64 -51.89 -34.69
C ILE A 5 -4.57 -50.81 -34.50
N ILE A 6 -4.49 -49.86 -35.43
CA ILE A 6 -3.58 -48.71 -35.35
C ILE A 6 -4.40 -47.54 -34.80
N THR A 7 -4.30 -47.30 -33.50
CA THR A 7 -4.81 -46.09 -32.85
C THR A 7 -3.73 -45.01 -32.91
N ILE A 8 -3.96 -43.97 -33.71
CA ILE A 8 -3.13 -42.77 -33.76
C ILE A 8 -3.61 -41.83 -32.66
N LEU A 9 -2.78 -41.66 -31.62
CA LEU A 9 -2.97 -40.70 -30.55
C LEU A 9 -2.45 -39.32 -31.01
N PRO A 10 -3.21 -38.22 -30.94
CA PRO A 10 -2.65 -36.90 -31.20
C PRO A 10 -1.88 -36.44 -29.97
N LEU A 11 -0.55 -36.33 -30.12
CA LEU A 11 0.37 -35.70 -29.19
C LEU A 11 0.11 -34.18 -29.20
N ILE A 12 -0.69 -33.69 -28.25
CA ILE A 12 -0.88 -32.26 -28.03
C ILE A 12 0.37 -31.72 -27.33
N VAL A 13 1.18 -31.00 -28.10
CA VAL A 13 2.33 -30.23 -27.60
C VAL A 13 1.80 -29.03 -26.82
N ILE A 14 1.90 -29.07 -25.50
CA ILE A 14 1.60 -27.93 -24.64
C ILE A 14 2.81 -26.98 -24.75
N LEU A 15 2.68 -25.93 -25.58
CA LEU A 15 3.60 -24.80 -25.52
C LEU A 15 3.39 -24.09 -24.17
N SER A 16 4.33 -24.28 -23.27
CA SER A 16 4.45 -23.50 -22.05
C SER A 16 4.92 -22.09 -22.42
N ALA A 17 3.99 -21.13 -22.44
CA ALA A 17 4.33 -19.73 -22.49
C ALA A 17 4.72 -19.28 -21.08
N CYS A 18 6.01 -19.09 -20.83
CA CYS A 18 6.47 -18.35 -19.66
C CYS A 18 6.09 -16.86 -19.85
N SER A 19 5.05 -16.39 -19.17
CA SER A 19 4.90 -14.95 -18.93
C SER A 19 5.87 -14.57 -17.81
N THR A 20 6.89 -13.80 -18.15
CA THR A 20 7.70 -13.10 -17.16
C THR A 20 6.87 -11.96 -16.58
N THR A 21 6.27 -12.20 -15.42
CA THR A 21 5.64 -11.15 -14.63
C THR A 21 6.77 -10.41 -13.93
N GLY A 22 7.07 -9.20 -14.39
CA GLY A 22 7.97 -8.31 -13.68
C GLY A 22 7.34 -7.92 -12.35
N ASP A 23 7.98 -8.27 -11.25
CA ASP A 23 7.61 -7.85 -9.90
C ASP A 23 7.55 -6.33 -9.80
N LEU A 24 6.34 -5.77 -9.69
CA LEU A 24 6.10 -4.35 -9.40
C LEU A 24 6.13 -4.04 -7.89
N ASN A 25 6.50 -5.02 -7.06
CA ASN A 25 6.61 -4.88 -5.61
C ASN A 25 8.07 -4.95 -5.14
N LYS A 26 8.96 -4.15 -5.74
CA LYS A 26 10.30 -3.96 -5.16
C LYS A 26 10.19 -3.05 -3.93
N VAL A 27 9.90 -3.67 -2.79
CA VAL A 27 10.06 -3.07 -1.47
C VAL A 27 11.56 -2.96 -1.18
N VAL A 28 12.04 -1.76 -0.88
CA VAL A 28 13.42 -1.56 -0.45
C VAL A 28 13.43 -1.65 1.07
N ILE A 29 13.82 -2.81 1.58
CA ILE A 29 14.22 -2.95 2.98
C ILE A 29 15.68 -2.50 3.06
N GLU A 30 15.96 -1.31 3.60
CA GLU A 30 17.33 -0.96 4.00
C GLU A 30 17.66 -1.73 5.29
N ASP A 31 18.12 -2.97 5.14
CA ASP A 31 18.58 -3.79 6.26
C ASP A 31 20.10 -3.68 6.46
N ARG A 32 20.51 -3.49 7.71
CA ARG A 32 21.89 -3.50 8.18
C ARG A 32 22.14 -4.65 9.18
N GLY A 33 21.38 -5.74 9.11
CA GLY A 33 21.62 -6.92 9.93
C GLY A 33 20.60 -8.02 9.69
N THR A 34 21.04 -9.05 8.97
CA THR A 34 20.24 -10.23 8.60
C THR A 34 19.62 -10.91 9.82
N SER A 35 18.29 -10.82 9.94
CA SER A 35 17.45 -11.84 10.58
C SER A 35 16.17 -11.96 9.75
N GLU A 36 16.00 -13.11 9.07
CA GLU A 36 14.73 -13.45 8.45
C GLU A 36 13.68 -13.59 9.56
N VAL A 37 12.73 -12.68 9.54
CA VAL A 37 11.49 -12.75 10.29
C VAL A 37 10.36 -12.91 9.31
N ASP A 38 9.49 -13.88 9.59
CA ASP A 38 8.32 -14.15 8.78
C ASP A 38 7.56 -12.84 8.55
N ALA A 39 7.44 -12.45 7.28
CA ALA A 39 6.56 -11.37 6.91
C ALA A 39 5.18 -11.72 7.48
N ILE A 40 4.57 -10.80 8.23
CA ILE A 40 3.13 -10.87 8.46
C ILE A 40 2.53 -10.67 7.08
N ALA A 41 2.35 -11.76 6.33
CA ALA A 41 1.55 -11.79 5.14
C ALA A 41 0.14 -11.46 5.59
N TYR A 42 -0.19 -10.17 5.63
CA TYR A 42 -1.56 -9.73 5.53
C TYR A 42 -2.02 -10.20 4.15
N GLU A 43 -2.61 -11.39 4.11
CA GLU A 43 -3.30 -11.89 2.93
C GLU A 43 -4.25 -10.79 2.47
N GLN A 44 -4.12 -10.39 1.19
CA GLN A 44 -4.97 -9.40 0.51
C GLN A 44 -6.47 -9.65 0.75
N GLU A 45 -6.87 -10.87 1.11
CA GLU A 45 -8.25 -11.26 1.34
C GLU A 45 -8.85 -10.79 2.68
N SER A 46 -8.03 -10.39 3.67
CA SER A 46 -8.54 -9.82 4.93
C SER A 46 -8.90 -8.33 4.81
N PHE A 47 -8.58 -7.70 3.69
CA PHE A 47 -8.96 -6.33 3.40
C PHE A 47 -10.48 -6.30 3.11
N GLY A 48 -11.28 -5.88 4.09
CA GLY A 48 -12.73 -5.66 3.95
C GLY A 48 -13.11 -4.49 3.04
N TRP A 49 -12.25 -4.17 2.07
CA TRP A 49 -12.49 -3.15 1.06
C TRP A 49 -13.37 -3.71 -0.04
N LYS A 50 -14.58 -3.17 -0.17
CA LYS A 50 -15.41 -3.38 -1.35
C LYS A 50 -14.90 -2.46 -2.46
N ASP A 51 -14.34 -3.05 -3.50
CA ASP A 51 -13.90 -2.32 -4.68
C ASP A 51 -15.01 -1.40 -5.22
N GLY A 52 -14.69 -0.11 -5.39
CA GLY A 52 -15.54 0.86 -6.09
C GLY A 52 -16.49 1.71 -5.24
N GLU A 53 -16.80 1.35 -3.99
CA GLU A 53 -17.89 2.01 -3.23
C GLU A 53 -17.53 3.44 -2.77
N GLN A 54 -16.29 3.69 -2.34
CA GLN A 54 -15.87 5.03 -1.88
C GLN A 54 -15.12 5.86 -2.93
N VAL A 55 -14.41 5.21 -3.86
CA VAL A 55 -13.69 5.90 -4.96
C VAL A 55 -14.65 6.54 -5.97
N ALA A 56 -15.86 6.00 -6.14
CA ALA A 56 -16.91 6.60 -6.98
C ALA A 56 -17.35 7.98 -6.48
N ASN A 57 -17.18 8.28 -5.18
CA ASN A 57 -17.54 9.58 -4.62
C ASN A 57 -16.53 10.70 -4.97
N ILE A 58 -15.33 10.33 -5.45
CA ILE A 58 -14.26 11.29 -5.75
C ILE A 58 -14.50 12.02 -7.08
N ASP A 59 -14.98 11.30 -8.10
CA ASP A 59 -15.37 11.89 -9.39
C ASP A 59 -16.68 12.69 -9.29
N ALA A 60 -17.49 12.41 -8.26
CA ALA A 60 -18.67 13.19 -7.91
C ALA A 60 -18.35 14.46 -7.09
N MET A 61 -17.11 14.61 -6.59
CA MET A 61 -16.71 15.79 -5.81
C MET A 61 -16.65 17.03 -6.74
N PRO A 62 -17.39 18.12 -6.41
CA PRO A 62 -17.39 19.33 -7.23
C PRO A 62 -15.98 19.86 -7.50
N GLN A 63 -15.76 20.41 -8.69
CA GLN A 63 -14.44 20.91 -9.11
C GLN A 63 -13.87 21.95 -8.14
N GLU A 64 -14.71 22.86 -7.65
CA GLU A 64 -14.32 23.90 -6.68
C GLU A 64 -13.80 23.29 -5.37
N GLU A 65 -14.42 22.21 -4.90
CA GLU A 65 -14.00 21.49 -3.70
C GLU A 65 -12.65 20.79 -3.94
N ARG A 66 -12.48 20.12 -5.10
CA ARG A 66 -11.21 19.49 -5.50
C ARG A 66 -10.08 20.51 -5.55
N GLU A 67 -10.31 21.69 -6.10
CA GLU A 67 -9.34 22.79 -6.18
C GLU A 67 -8.97 23.31 -4.79
N SER A 68 -9.96 23.48 -3.90
CA SER A 68 -9.73 23.92 -2.52
C SER A 68 -8.88 22.90 -1.71
N VAL A 69 -9.13 21.60 -1.89
CA VAL A 69 -8.36 20.52 -1.27
C VAL A 69 -6.91 20.52 -1.74
N VAL A 70 -6.72 20.68 -3.05
CA VAL A 70 -5.38 20.79 -3.66
C VAL A 70 -4.64 21.99 -3.09
N ALA A 71 -5.31 23.14 -2.95
CA ALA A 71 -4.73 24.35 -2.39
C ALA A 71 -4.34 24.16 -0.91
N ALA A 72 -5.21 23.53 -0.11
CA ALA A 72 -4.93 23.24 1.30
C ALA A 72 -3.73 22.30 1.48
N LEU A 73 -3.62 21.25 0.67
CA LEU A 73 -2.48 20.33 0.70
C LEU A 73 -1.17 21.01 0.27
N LYS A 74 -1.22 21.89 -0.74
CA LYS A 74 -0.07 22.72 -1.14
C LYS A 74 0.37 23.67 -0.03
N ALA A 75 -0.57 24.29 0.68
CA ALA A 75 -0.30 25.24 1.75
C ALA A 75 0.38 24.60 2.98
N ASN A 76 0.06 23.33 3.27
CA ASN A 76 0.68 22.56 4.37
C ASN A 76 2.08 22.02 4.05
N GLY A 77 2.72 22.49 2.96
CA GLY A 77 4.05 22.03 2.57
C GLY A 77 4.10 20.55 2.17
N GLY A 78 2.96 19.95 1.83
CA GLY A 78 2.87 18.56 1.38
C GLY A 78 3.14 17.50 2.44
N LYS A 79 3.17 17.84 3.74
CA LYS A 79 3.34 16.86 4.81
C LYS A 79 2.01 16.53 5.47
N PHE A 80 1.56 15.29 5.34
CA PHE A 80 0.37 14.77 6.01
C PHE A 80 0.74 13.52 6.81
N VAL A 81 0.02 13.29 7.91
CA VAL A 81 0.25 12.16 8.81
C VAL A 81 -1.09 11.49 9.09
N LEU A 82 -1.16 10.19 8.84
CA LEU A 82 -2.29 9.35 9.19
C LEU A 82 -1.94 8.53 10.43
N TYR A 83 -2.81 8.50 11.43
CA TYR A 83 -2.61 7.73 12.65
C TYR A 83 -3.42 6.44 12.66
N PHE A 84 -2.90 5.44 13.40
CA PHE A 84 -3.49 4.12 13.52
C PHE A 84 -3.75 3.74 14.97
N ASP A 85 -4.75 2.90 15.16
CA ASP A 85 -5.00 2.26 16.44
C ASP A 85 -3.92 1.23 16.78
N TYR A 86 -3.96 0.76 18.02
CA TYR A 86 -2.98 -0.21 18.49
C TYR A 86 -3.10 -1.52 17.72
N ASP A 87 -1.93 -2.07 17.35
CA ASP A 87 -1.80 -3.41 16.78
C ASP A 87 -2.64 -3.68 15.52
N THR A 88 -2.89 -2.65 14.73
CA THR A 88 -3.64 -2.76 13.48
C THR A 88 -3.05 -1.90 12.37
N ALA A 89 -3.32 -2.34 11.13
CA ALA A 89 -3.13 -1.61 9.88
C ALA A 89 -4.46 -1.19 9.23
N ASP A 90 -5.58 -1.34 9.95
CA ASP A 90 -6.91 -0.93 9.50
C ASP A 90 -7.02 0.58 9.47
N ILE A 91 -7.67 1.09 8.44
CA ILE A 91 -7.91 2.52 8.24
C ILE A 91 -9.28 2.86 8.82
N SER A 92 -9.36 3.83 9.73
CA SER A 92 -10.65 4.25 10.29
C SER A 92 -11.52 4.96 9.25
N PRO A 93 -12.86 5.00 9.40
CA PRO A 93 -13.73 5.73 8.46
C PRO A 93 -13.39 7.23 8.34
N ALA A 94 -12.93 7.87 9.41
CA ALA A 94 -12.46 9.25 9.36
C ALA A 94 -11.17 9.38 8.54
N ALA A 95 -10.24 8.44 8.69
CA ALA A 95 -9.01 8.37 7.89
C ALA A 95 -9.31 8.17 6.40
N HIS A 96 -10.34 7.40 6.05
CA HIS A 96 -10.78 7.25 4.65
C HIS A 96 -11.12 8.60 4.01
N GLN A 97 -11.85 9.46 4.72
CA GLN A 97 -12.24 10.80 4.23
C GLN A 97 -11.02 11.69 3.98
N GLU A 98 -9.98 11.60 4.81
CA GLU A 98 -8.73 12.31 4.56
C GLU A 98 -8.00 11.75 3.34
N ILE A 99 -7.98 10.42 3.15
CA ILE A 99 -7.28 9.81 2.01
C ILE A 99 -7.96 10.17 0.68
N ILE A 100 -9.29 10.31 0.65
CA ILE A 100 -10.02 10.82 -0.54
C ILE A 100 -9.46 12.17 -1.04
N LYS A 101 -9.07 13.06 -0.12
CA LYS A 101 -8.45 14.35 -0.46
C LYS A 101 -7.11 14.16 -1.17
N HIS A 102 -6.31 13.21 -0.70
CA HIS A 102 -5.03 12.84 -1.31
C HIS A 102 -5.22 12.19 -2.69
N ILE A 103 -6.27 11.40 -2.88
CA ILE A 103 -6.61 10.83 -4.19
C ILE A 103 -6.93 11.95 -5.19
N ALA A 104 -7.84 12.86 -4.83
CA ALA A 104 -8.20 14.00 -5.68
C ALA A 104 -6.97 14.85 -6.03
N PHE A 105 -6.09 15.09 -5.06
CA PHE A 105 -4.83 15.79 -5.29
C PHE A 105 -3.91 15.07 -6.28
N MET A 106 -3.73 13.76 -6.13
CA MET A 106 -2.88 12.97 -7.02
C MET A 106 -3.49 12.79 -8.43
N GLN A 107 -4.82 12.79 -8.58
CA GLN A 107 -5.49 12.82 -9.89
C GLN A 107 -5.20 14.14 -10.63
N ASN A 108 -5.30 15.27 -9.93
CA ASN A 108 -5.07 16.61 -10.49
C ASN A 108 -3.59 16.91 -10.75
N ASN A 109 -2.67 16.13 -10.18
CA ASN A 109 -1.22 16.31 -10.32
C ASN A 109 -0.59 15.01 -10.84
N PRO A 110 -0.78 14.65 -12.14
CA PRO A 110 -0.39 13.34 -12.68
C PRO A 110 1.12 13.03 -12.55
N LYS A 111 1.95 14.06 -12.53
CA LYS A 111 3.42 13.95 -12.43
C LYS A 111 3.95 13.76 -11.01
N ILE A 112 3.15 14.05 -9.99
CA ILE A 112 3.63 13.97 -8.60
C ILE A 112 3.80 12.52 -8.18
N ARG A 113 4.85 12.26 -7.40
CA ARG A 113 5.06 10.95 -6.76
C ARG A 113 4.84 11.09 -5.26
N LEU A 114 4.53 9.98 -4.61
CA LEU A 114 4.31 9.92 -3.18
C LEU A 114 5.20 8.83 -2.59
N ARG A 115 5.85 9.12 -1.47
CA ARG A 115 6.42 8.10 -0.60
C ARG A 115 5.61 8.04 0.69
N LEU A 116 5.17 6.84 1.04
CA LEU A 116 4.51 6.53 2.30
C LEU A 116 5.54 5.93 3.25
N GLU A 117 5.69 6.57 4.40
CA GLU A 117 6.61 6.12 5.45
C GLU A 117 5.80 5.56 6.63
N GLY A 118 5.84 4.25 6.82
CA GLY A 118 5.12 3.55 7.87
C GLY A 118 5.92 3.43 9.17
N HIS A 119 5.24 3.62 10.30
CA HIS A 119 5.81 3.61 11.63
C HIS A 119 4.97 2.79 12.61
N ALA A 120 5.64 2.26 13.63
CA ALA A 120 5.03 1.57 14.76
C ALA A 120 5.54 2.17 16.09
N ASP A 121 4.82 1.84 17.17
CA ASP A 121 5.31 2.15 18.52
C ASP A 121 6.28 1.07 19.00
N GLU A 122 6.99 1.33 20.09
CA GLU A 122 8.13 0.52 20.56
C GLU A 122 7.76 -0.80 21.25
N ARG A 123 6.49 -1.22 21.16
CA ARG A 123 6.00 -2.44 21.81
C ARG A 123 6.05 -3.58 20.79
N GLY A 124 6.67 -4.69 21.17
CA GLY A 124 6.86 -5.85 20.29
C GLY A 124 8.33 -6.06 19.94
N THR A 125 8.60 -6.90 18.96
CA THR A 125 9.95 -7.01 18.38
C THR A 125 10.14 -5.95 17.31
N ARG A 126 11.40 -5.55 17.10
CA ARG A 126 11.80 -4.64 16.03
C ARG A 126 11.27 -5.09 14.68
N GLU A 127 11.43 -6.37 14.40
CA GLU A 127 11.02 -7.04 13.17
C GLU A 127 9.50 -7.01 12.96
N TYR A 128 8.74 -7.29 14.02
CA TYR A 128 7.30 -7.18 14.02
C TYR A 128 6.87 -5.74 13.71
N ASN A 129 7.50 -4.76 14.36
CA ASN A 129 7.21 -3.36 14.17
C ASN A 129 7.57 -2.87 12.76
N LEU A 130 8.63 -3.40 12.16
CA LEU A 130 8.97 -3.15 10.76
C LEU A 130 7.87 -3.66 9.82
N ALA A 131 7.41 -4.90 10.00
CA ALA A 131 6.32 -5.47 9.22
C ALA A 131 4.99 -4.70 9.42
N LEU A 132 4.65 -4.35 10.67
CA LEU A 132 3.44 -3.58 10.98
C LEU A 132 3.46 -2.17 10.35
N GLY A 133 4.61 -1.49 10.39
CA GLY A 133 4.78 -0.22 9.70
C GLY A 133 4.59 -0.36 8.18
N GLU A 134 5.14 -1.42 7.59
CA GLU A 134 4.98 -1.70 6.15
C GLU A 134 3.52 -1.94 5.79
N ASN A 135 2.83 -2.80 6.55
CA ASN A 135 1.42 -3.11 6.34
C ASN A 135 0.54 -1.86 6.41
N ARG A 136 0.79 -0.95 7.37
CA ARG A 136 0.08 0.35 7.43
C ARG A 136 0.27 1.18 6.17
N ALA A 137 1.49 1.26 5.65
CA ALA A 137 1.77 2.02 4.44
C ALA A 137 1.17 1.35 3.19
N LEU A 138 1.18 0.02 3.12
CA LEU A 138 0.52 -0.76 2.06
C LEU A 138 -1.01 -0.58 2.09
N SER A 139 -1.63 -0.61 3.27
CA SER A 139 -3.06 -0.32 3.46
C SER A 139 -3.45 1.01 2.83
N VAL A 140 -2.65 2.06 3.08
CA VAL A 140 -2.85 3.39 2.53
C VAL A 140 -2.62 3.40 1.01
N LYS A 141 -1.56 2.74 0.52
CA LYS A 141 -1.24 2.63 -0.90
C LYS A 141 -2.39 2.00 -1.69
N GLN A 142 -2.92 0.88 -1.20
CA GLN A 142 -4.02 0.15 -1.83
C GLN A 142 -5.25 1.04 -1.99
N LEU A 143 -5.61 1.76 -0.93
CA LEU A 143 -6.72 2.70 -0.97
C LEU A 143 -6.47 3.88 -1.93
N LEU A 144 -5.25 4.40 -2.01
CA LEU A 144 -4.91 5.48 -2.94
C LEU A 144 -5.02 5.07 -4.42
N GLY A 145 -4.73 3.81 -4.76
CA GLY A 145 -4.90 3.28 -6.12
C GLY A 145 -3.92 3.80 -7.17
N PHE A 146 -2.75 4.30 -6.77
CA PHE A 146 -1.71 4.82 -7.68
C PHE A 146 -0.39 4.06 -7.59
N ASP A 147 -0.45 2.73 -7.72
CA ASP A 147 0.68 1.82 -7.43
C ASP A 147 2.01 2.23 -8.07
N ASN A 148 1.99 2.62 -9.34
CA ASN A 148 3.20 3.01 -10.09
C ASN A 148 3.80 4.36 -9.66
N ARG A 149 3.09 5.13 -8.82
CA ARG A 149 3.48 6.46 -8.34
C ARG A 149 3.75 6.52 -6.85
N ILE A 150 3.54 5.41 -6.13
CA ILE A 150 3.68 5.33 -4.69
C ILE A 150 4.84 4.40 -4.31
N GLU A 151 5.79 4.94 -3.56
CA GLU A 151 6.87 4.22 -2.90
C GLU A 151 6.48 3.94 -1.44
N VAL A 152 6.75 2.74 -0.94
CA VAL A 152 6.51 2.38 0.47
C VAL A 152 7.84 2.13 1.16
N VAL A 153 8.01 2.72 2.34
CA VAL A 153 9.13 2.49 3.24
C VAL A 153 8.58 2.26 4.64
N SER A 154 9.10 1.28 5.35
CA SER A 154 8.82 1.10 6.78
C SER A 154 10.03 1.45 7.61
N TYR A 155 9.81 2.20 8.69
CA TYR A 155 10.81 2.41 9.73
C TYR A 155 10.49 1.62 11.00
N GLY A 156 9.34 0.96 11.08
CA GLY A 156 8.87 0.34 12.32
C GLY A 156 9.01 1.28 13.51
N GLU A 157 9.73 0.83 14.54
CA GLU A 157 10.00 1.58 15.76
C GLU A 157 11.27 2.45 15.71
N GLU A 158 12.02 2.46 14.60
CA GLU A 158 13.33 3.14 14.49
C GLU A 158 13.24 4.68 14.52
N LYS A 159 12.05 5.24 14.23
CA LYS A 159 11.81 6.69 14.14
C LYS A 159 10.65 7.14 15.02
N LEU A 160 10.78 6.91 16.33
CA LEU A 160 9.83 7.42 17.34
C LEU A 160 9.84 8.95 17.35
N GLN A 161 8.64 9.53 17.32
CA GLN A 161 8.44 10.99 17.37
C GLN A 161 8.10 11.47 18.79
N SER A 162 7.54 10.58 19.62
CA SER A 162 7.03 10.92 20.95
C SER A 162 7.18 9.75 21.90
N ARG A 163 7.10 10.02 23.21
CA ARG A 163 6.90 8.98 24.23
C ARG A 163 5.45 8.47 24.26
N GLU A 164 4.55 9.20 23.64
CA GLU A 164 3.16 8.79 23.48
C GLU A 164 3.04 7.83 22.30
N HIS A 165 2.81 6.55 22.58
CA HIS A 165 2.72 5.49 21.57
C HIS A 165 1.77 5.82 20.41
N ALA A 166 0.65 6.50 20.69
CA ALA A 166 -0.34 6.88 19.67
C ALA A 166 0.25 7.76 18.55
N LYS A 167 1.21 8.62 18.87
CA LYS A 167 1.90 9.47 17.88
C LYS A 167 2.93 8.70 17.06
N ASN A 168 3.35 7.51 17.52
CA ASN A 168 4.32 6.68 16.81
C ASN A 168 3.65 5.72 15.82
N ARG A 169 2.38 5.36 16.04
CA ARG A 169 1.58 4.55 15.11
C ARG A 169 1.03 5.40 13.98
N ARG A 170 1.81 5.55 12.90
CA ARG A 170 1.45 6.48 11.83
C ARG A 170 1.99 6.08 10.46
N VAL A 171 1.43 6.71 9.42
CA VAL A 171 2.00 6.79 8.08
C VAL A 171 2.20 8.25 7.71
N GLU A 172 3.42 8.62 7.33
CA GLU A 172 3.73 9.95 6.80
C GLU A 172 3.66 9.96 5.28
N PHE A 173 3.03 10.99 4.72
CA PHE A 173 2.90 11.21 3.29
C PHE A 173 3.95 12.23 2.85
N ILE A 174 4.87 11.79 2.01
CA ILE A 174 5.98 12.61 1.51
C ILE A 174 5.86 12.75 -0.01
N TYR A 175 5.30 13.88 -0.46
CA TYR A 175 5.20 14.19 -1.89
C TYR A 175 6.55 14.58 -2.49
N LYS A 176 6.83 14.11 -3.71
CA LYS A 176 8.07 14.35 -4.48
C LYS A 176 7.75 14.91 -5.87
#